data_AF-A0A518V9X5-F1
#
_entry.id   AF-A0A518V9X5-F1
#
_cell.length_a   1.000
_cell.length_b   1.000
_cell.length_c   1.000
_cell.angle_alpha   90.00
_cell.angle_beta   90.00
_cell.angle_gamma   90.00
#
_symmetry.space_group_name_H-M   'P 1'
#
loop_
_entity.id
_entity.type
_entity.pdbx_description
1 polymer ?
#
loop_
_entity_poly.entity_id
_entity_poly.type
_entity_poly.pdbx_seq_one_letter_code
_entity_poly.pdbx_strand_id
1 'polypeptide(L)'
;MRDFREPPKPSYDYDVNEITEAYKKALDDVQSELQRVDLPDFSRSNAQAVYAQITVILTNLAKKTKEWVARVIPKAAYDGVARTLLALGLATDRKQALKKAKLNPINQHAVAAAIADTQTDLLAVTDNVTKRVRAAVRKAVAETMRSQMATGVNGRRTITADVLKRIRKTLGDSADNAIIDAAGRKWKIEHYVDVVAQTKLMDVHNEATINEALSREVLYAVVSSHGASDACRYHEGREIPRKDRACFFIKIV
;
A
#
# COMPACT_ATOMS: atom_id res chain seq x y z
N MET A 1 13.73 38.66 8.61
CA MET A 1 13.39 37.22 8.59
C MET A 1 14.66 36.46 8.32
N ARG A 2 15.04 35.49 9.17
CA ARG A 2 16.14 34.58 8.85
C ARG A 2 15.75 33.83 7.57
N ASP A 3 16.67 33.73 6.62
CA ASP A 3 16.44 33.00 5.38
C ASP A 3 16.45 31.50 5.70
N PHE A 4 15.27 30.97 6.03
CA PHE A 4 15.10 29.57 6.42
C PHE A 4 15.23 28.70 5.18
N ARG A 5 16.36 28.02 5.04
CA ARG A 5 16.58 27.07 3.94
C ARG A 5 15.65 25.87 4.12
N GLU A 6 14.51 25.87 3.45
CA GLU A 6 13.58 24.75 3.48
C GLU A 6 14.26 23.48 2.92
N PRO A 7 14.44 22.42 3.74
CA PRO A 7 14.99 21.19 3.22
C PRO A 7 13.99 20.58 2.22
N PRO A 8 14.48 20.09 1.07
CA PRO A 8 13.63 19.59 0.00
C PRO A 8 12.71 18.49 0.53
N LYS A 9 11.47 18.44 0.02
CA LYS A 9 10.54 17.36 0.35
C LYS A 9 11.15 16.03 -0.10
N PRO A 10 11.07 14.96 0.72
CA PRO A 10 11.49 13.65 0.27
C PRO A 10 10.59 13.19 -0.87
N SER A 11 11.17 12.50 -1.86
CA SER A 11 10.41 11.72 -2.84
C SER A 11 10.65 10.25 -2.57
N TYR A 12 9.56 9.51 -2.46
CA TYR A 12 9.54 8.07 -2.29
C TYR A 12 9.00 7.35 -3.53
N ASP A 13 8.86 8.06 -4.65
CA ASP A 13 8.14 7.59 -5.84
C ASP A 13 8.75 6.30 -6.40
N TYR A 14 10.08 6.16 -6.36
CA TYR A 14 10.75 4.93 -6.77
C TYR A 14 10.34 3.74 -5.89
N ASP A 15 10.39 3.89 -4.56
CA ASP A 15 10.07 2.81 -3.64
C ASP A 15 8.57 2.47 -3.69
N VAL A 16 7.70 3.48 -3.84
CA VAL A 16 6.26 3.29 -3.99
C VAL A 16 5.94 2.58 -5.31
N ASN A 17 6.54 3.00 -6.42
CA ASN A 17 6.37 2.34 -7.71
C ASN A 17 6.84 0.88 -7.68
N GLU A 18 7.93 0.57 -6.98
CA GLU A 18 8.43 -0.80 -6.84
C GLU A 18 7.37 -1.73 -6.21
N ILE A 19 6.73 -1.31 -5.11
CA ILE A 19 5.71 -2.15 -4.46
C ILE A 19 4.42 -2.18 -5.28
N THR A 20 4.01 -1.05 -5.87
CA THR A 20 2.80 -0.98 -6.71
C THR A 20 2.92 -1.90 -7.92
N GLU A 21 4.06 -1.90 -8.62
CA GLU A 21 4.32 -2.81 -9.75
C GLU A 21 4.39 -4.28 -9.31
N ALA A 22 4.89 -4.57 -8.10
CA ALA A 22 4.87 -5.93 -7.57
C ALA A 22 3.43 -6.44 -7.35
N TYR A 23 2.53 -5.60 -6.84
CA TYR A 23 1.11 -5.93 -6.69
C TYR A 23 0.42 -6.10 -8.04
N LYS A 24 0.64 -5.16 -8.96
CA LYS A 24 0.13 -5.23 -10.34
C LYS A 24 0.49 -6.55 -11.01
N LYS A 25 1.79 -6.87 -11.02
CA LYS A 25 2.29 -8.11 -11.63
C LYS A 25 1.66 -9.35 -11.00
N ALA A 26 1.55 -9.40 -9.67
CA ALA A 26 0.94 -10.55 -9.00
C ALA A 26 -0.54 -10.72 -9.38
N LEU A 27 -1.27 -9.63 -9.62
CA LEU A 27 -2.66 -9.67 -10.07
C LEU A 27 -2.77 -10.12 -11.53
N ASP A 28 -1.89 -9.65 -12.39
CA ASP A 28 -1.79 -10.10 -13.79
C ASP A 28 -1.46 -11.59 -13.87
N ASP A 29 -0.57 -12.08 -13.00
CA ASP A 29 -0.20 -13.49 -12.89
C ASP A 29 -1.42 -14.32 -12.42
N VAL A 30 -2.16 -13.86 -11.40
CA VAL A 30 -3.40 -14.51 -10.95
C VAL A 30 -4.45 -14.55 -12.07
N GLN A 31 -4.65 -13.45 -12.77
CA GLN A 31 -5.59 -13.37 -13.89
C GLN A 31 -5.19 -14.35 -15.01
N SER A 32 -3.91 -14.43 -15.31
CA SER A 32 -3.36 -15.36 -16.30
C SER A 32 -3.62 -16.81 -15.91
N GLU A 33 -3.41 -17.18 -14.64
CA GLU A 33 -3.72 -18.54 -14.16
C GLU A 33 -5.22 -18.85 -14.26
N LEU A 34 -6.09 -17.89 -13.91
CA LEU A 34 -7.54 -18.07 -14.04
C LEU A 34 -8.00 -18.21 -15.49
N GLN A 35 -7.33 -17.53 -16.44
CA GLN A 35 -7.64 -17.62 -17.87
C GLN A 35 -7.19 -18.95 -18.50
N ARG A 36 -6.13 -19.56 -17.95
CA ARG A 36 -5.61 -20.87 -18.40
C ARG A 36 -6.49 -22.05 -18.01
N VAL A 37 -7.43 -21.85 -17.08
CA VAL A 37 -8.34 -22.90 -16.63
C VAL A 37 -9.18 -23.42 -17.80
N ASP A 38 -9.05 -24.72 -18.07
CA ASP A 38 -9.92 -25.41 -19.00
C ASP A 38 -11.28 -25.67 -18.34
N LEU A 39 -12.30 -24.98 -18.83
CA LEU A 39 -13.62 -24.93 -18.21
C LEU A 39 -14.56 -26.11 -18.52
N PRO A 40 -14.58 -26.70 -19.73
CA PRO A 40 -15.41 -27.86 -20.05
C PRO A 40 -15.17 -29.04 -19.10
N ASP A 41 -13.89 -29.30 -18.78
CA ASP A 41 -13.45 -30.39 -17.89
C ASP A 41 -13.09 -29.89 -16.48
N PHE A 42 -13.57 -28.71 -16.08
CA PHE A 42 -13.21 -28.14 -14.79
C PHE A 42 -13.84 -28.90 -13.62
N SER A 43 -12.99 -29.64 -12.92
CA SER A 43 -13.35 -30.49 -11.80
C SER A 43 -12.76 -29.97 -10.48
N ARG A 44 -13.10 -30.65 -9.38
CA ARG A 44 -12.54 -30.34 -8.06
C ARG A 44 -11.01 -30.51 -8.01
N SER A 45 -10.43 -31.47 -8.71
CA SER A 45 -8.97 -31.67 -8.75
C SER A 45 -8.27 -30.52 -9.47
N ASN A 46 -8.85 -30.05 -10.58
CA ASN A 46 -8.31 -28.93 -11.35
C ASN A 46 -8.37 -27.63 -10.54
N ALA A 47 -9.45 -27.41 -9.79
CA ALA A 47 -9.56 -26.28 -8.88
C ALA A 47 -8.49 -26.28 -7.78
N GLN A 48 -8.09 -27.45 -7.30
CA GLN A 48 -7.06 -27.58 -6.26
C GLN A 48 -5.67 -27.18 -6.77
N ALA A 49 -5.35 -27.55 -8.02
CA ALA A 49 -4.12 -27.12 -8.70
C ALA A 49 -4.09 -25.59 -8.89
N VAL A 50 -5.21 -25.00 -9.34
CA VAL A 50 -5.36 -23.55 -9.51
C VAL A 50 -5.16 -22.82 -8.18
N TYR A 51 -5.74 -23.33 -7.08
CA TYR A 51 -5.50 -22.76 -5.74
C TYR A 51 -4.05 -22.83 -5.30
N ALA A 52 -3.35 -23.92 -5.59
CA ALA A 52 -1.94 -24.05 -5.24
C ALA A 52 -1.10 -22.99 -5.97
N GLN A 53 -1.32 -22.80 -7.28
CA GLN A 53 -0.62 -21.80 -8.08
C GLN A 53 -0.87 -20.37 -7.59
N ILE A 54 -2.14 -20.00 -7.36
CA ILE A 54 -2.49 -18.67 -6.81
C ILE A 54 -1.85 -18.47 -5.43
N THR A 55 -1.84 -19.50 -4.58
CA THR A 55 -1.22 -19.41 -3.25
C THR A 55 0.27 -19.16 -3.36
N VAL A 56 0.97 -19.77 -4.32
CA VAL A 56 2.39 -19.51 -4.57
C VAL A 56 2.62 -18.06 -5.00
N ILE A 57 1.81 -17.53 -5.93
CA ILE A 57 1.91 -16.13 -6.40
C ILE A 57 1.75 -15.16 -5.21
N LEU A 58 0.70 -15.35 -4.40
CA LEU A 58 0.40 -14.45 -3.29
C LEU A 58 1.39 -14.59 -2.12
N THR A 59 1.94 -15.78 -1.89
CA THR A 59 3.01 -15.98 -0.89
C THR A 59 4.30 -15.27 -1.30
N ASN A 60 4.64 -15.30 -2.59
CA ASN A 60 5.78 -14.56 -3.12
C ASN A 60 5.58 -13.04 -3.01
N LEU A 61 4.37 -12.55 -3.27
CA LEU A 61 4.03 -11.14 -3.07
C LEU A 61 4.12 -10.73 -1.59
N ALA A 62 3.62 -11.56 -0.67
CA ALA A 62 3.73 -11.33 0.77
C ALA A 62 5.20 -11.25 1.23
N LYS A 63 6.05 -12.13 0.71
CA LYS A 63 7.50 -12.09 0.98
C LYS A 63 8.13 -10.78 0.49
N LYS A 64 7.87 -10.38 -0.76
CA LYS A 64 8.36 -9.11 -1.32
C LYS A 64 7.87 -7.91 -0.52
N THR A 65 6.61 -7.92 -0.11
CA THR A 65 6.02 -6.87 0.73
C THR A 65 6.76 -6.76 2.06
N LYS A 66 7.04 -7.90 2.72
CA LYS A 66 7.79 -7.91 3.98
C LYS A 66 9.19 -7.32 3.83
N GLU A 67 9.91 -7.72 2.77
CA GLU A 67 11.25 -7.21 2.45
C GLU A 67 11.23 -5.71 2.15
N TRP A 68 10.23 -5.26 1.38
CA TRP A 68 10.03 -3.85 1.06
C TRP A 68 9.76 -3.02 2.32
N VAL A 69 8.81 -3.43 3.17
CA VAL A 69 8.47 -2.69 4.40
C VAL A 69 9.69 -2.59 5.33
N ALA A 70 10.43 -3.70 5.51
CA ALA A 70 11.61 -3.74 6.36
C ALA A 70 12.75 -2.83 5.88
N ARG A 71 12.78 -2.49 4.58
CA ARG A 71 13.79 -1.61 3.98
C ARG A 71 13.34 -0.15 3.91
N VAL A 72 12.12 0.09 3.46
CA VAL A 72 11.67 1.43 3.04
C VAL A 72 11.11 2.24 4.23
N ILE A 73 10.42 1.60 5.18
CA ILE A 73 9.92 2.31 6.38
C ILE A 73 11.09 2.88 7.21
N PRO A 74 12.14 2.10 7.56
CA PRO A 74 13.30 2.68 8.25
C PRO A 74 13.97 3.80 7.48
N LYS A 75 14.09 3.66 6.15
CA LYS A 75 14.66 4.70 5.27
C LYS A 75 13.92 6.03 5.42
N ALA A 76 12.58 6.01 5.42
CA ALA A 76 11.78 7.21 5.62
C ALA A 76 12.01 7.87 6.99
N ALA A 77 12.18 7.06 8.04
CA ALA A 77 12.49 7.58 9.38
C ALA A 77 13.89 8.22 9.44
N TYR A 78 14.91 7.58 8.85
CA TYR A 78 16.25 8.18 8.73
C TYR A 78 16.23 9.49 7.95
N ASP A 79 15.42 9.57 6.90
CA ASP A 79 15.23 10.81 6.15
C ASP A 79 14.59 11.91 7.00
N GLY A 80 13.64 11.57 7.88
CA GLY A 80 13.01 12.53 8.80
C GLY A 80 13.99 13.06 9.86
N VAL A 81 14.80 12.18 10.44
CA VAL A 81 15.89 12.58 11.33
C VAL A 81 16.90 13.48 10.59
N ALA A 82 17.32 13.08 9.39
CA ALA A 82 18.24 13.87 8.58
C ALA A 82 17.66 15.25 8.21
N ARG A 83 16.35 15.34 7.93
CA ARG A 83 15.64 16.61 7.72
C ARG A 83 15.76 17.52 8.93
N THR A 84 15.58 16.98 10.13
CA THR A 84 15.72 17.74 11.39
C THR A 84 17.15 18.25 11.57
N LEU A 85 18.15 17.41 11.32
CA LEU A 85 19.56 17.81 11.42
C LEU A 85 19.92 18.93 10.43
N LEU A 86 19.35 18.90 9.21
CA LEU A 86 19.52 19.97 8.23
C LEU A 86 18.84 21.25 8.66
N ALA A 87 17.59 21.16 9.14
CA ALA A 87 16.81 22.31 9.57
C ALA A 87 17.49 23.04 10.74
N LEU A 88 18.09 22.29 11.68
CA LEU A 88 18.82 22.84 12.82
C LEU A 88 20.26 23.28 12.49
N GLY A 89 20.70 23.18 11.23
CA GLY A 89 22.08 23.52 10.82
C GLY A 89 23.16 22.60 11.37
N LEU A 90 22.78 21.43 11.90
CA LEU A 90 23.71 20.41 12.45
C LEU A 90 24.37 19.57 11.35
N ALA A 91 23.89 19.71 10.11
CA ALA A 91 24.47 19.16 8.90
C ALA A 91 24.44 20.18 7.77
N THR A 92 25.48 20.19 6.94
CA THR A 92 25.62 21.10 5.79
C THR A 92 24.84 20.64 4.57
N ASP A 93 24.69 19.32 4.42
CA ASP A 93 24.02 18.68 3.29
C ASP A 93 23.36 17.35 3.71
N ARG A 94 22.45 16.85 2.87
CA ARG A 94 21.67 15.64 3.14
C ARG A 94 22.55 14.41 3.36
N LYS A 95 23.68 14.28 2.66
CA LYS A 95 24.56 13.13 2.78
C LYS A 95 25.24 13.11 4.15
N GLN A 96 25.67 14.28 4.63
CA GLN A 96 26.21 14.42 5.97
C GLN A 96 25.13 14.19 7.03
N ALA A 97 23.92 14.71 6.81
CA ALA A 97 22.78 14.53 7.72
C ALA A 97 22.43 13.05 7.89
N LEU A 98 22.35 12.29 6.78
CA LEU A 98 22.08 10.85 6.81
C LEU A 98 23.17 10.05 7.52
N LYS A 99 24.45 10.43 7.37
CA LYS A 99 25.56 9.80 8.10
C LYS A 99 25.48 10.04 9.61
N LYS A 100 24.96 11.21 10.03
CA LYS A 100 24.79 11.58 11.44
C LYS A 100 23.46 11.07 12.03
N ALA A 101 22.48 10.76 11.18
CA ALA A 101 21.15 10.35 11.59
C ALA A 101 21.23 9.05 12.41
N LYS A 102 20.70 9.11 13.64
CA LYS A 102 20.55 7.96 14.54
C LYS A 102 19.13 8.00 15.07
N LEU A 103 18.44 6.88 15.02
CA LEU A 103 17.09 6.78 15.59
C LEU A 103 17.21 6.77 17.12
N ASN A 104 16.61 7.75 17.78
CA ASN A 104 16.39 7.71 19.22
C ASN A 104 15.39 6.58 19.59
N PRO A 105 15.30 6.17 20.87
CA PRO A 105 14.42 5.07 21.28
C PRO A 105 12.96 5.27 20.86
N ILE A 106 12.44 6.50 20.93
CA ILE A 106 11.07 6.83 20.52
C ILE A 106 10.85 6.51 19.03
N ASN A 107 11.78 6.93 18.17
CA ASN A 107 11.75 6.65 16.75
C ASN A 107 11.97 5.17 16.43
N GLN A 108 12.75 4.43 17.21
CA GLN A 108 12.89 2.99 17.03
C GLN A 108 11.56 2.26 17.28
N HIS A 109 10.85 2.63 18.34
CA HIS A 109 9.52 2.08 18.62
C HIS A 109 8.49 2.49 17.57
N ALA A 110 8.47 3.76 17.17
CA ALA A 110 7.57 4.25 16.11
C ALA A 110 7.81 3.52 14.78
N VAL A 111 9.07 3.33 14.38
CA VAL A 111 9.43 2.56 13.17
C VAL A 111 8.99 1.11 13.28
N ALA A 112 9.20 0.46 14.43
CA ALA A 112 8.78 -0.92 14.64
C ALA A 112 7.25 -1.07 14.52
N ALA A 113 6.48 -0.14 15.11
CA ALA A 113 5.03 -0.09 14.99
C ALA A 113 4.60 0.15 13.53
N ALA A 114 5.19 1.14 12.87
CA ALA A 114 4.89 1.44 11.46
C ALA A 114 5.19 0.27 10.52
N ILE A 115 6.26 -0.50 10.78
CA ILE A 115 6.56 -1.73 10.03
C ILE A 115 5.44 -2.77 10.22
N ALA A 116 5.02 -3.02 11.47
CA ALA A 116 3.98 -3.99 11.78
C ALA A 116 2.63 -3.59 11.17
N ASP A 117 2.25 -2.32 11.30
CA ASP A 117 1.00 -1.78 10.77
C ASP A 117 1.00 -1.85 9.23
N THR A 118 2.07 -1.38 8.58
CA THR A 118 2.15 -1.40 7.11
C THR A 118 2.17 -2.83 6.56
N GLN A 119 2.84 -3.76 7.23
CA GLN A 119 2.77 -5.18 6.87
C GLN A 119 1.34 -5.71 6.98
N THR A 120 0.63 -5.37 8.05
CA THR A 120 -0.76 -5.80 8.26
C THR A 120 -1.69 -5.24 7.19
N ASP A 121 -1.60 -3.94 6.91
CA ASP A 121 -2.42 -3.25 5.91
C ASP A 121 -2.23 -3.84 4.51
N LEU A 122 -0.98 -4.10 4.12
CA LEU A 122 -0.65 -4.66 2.80
C LEU A 122 -0.98 -6.17 2.72
N LEU A 123 -0.76 -6.95 3.77
CA LEU A 123 -1.16 -8.37 3.80
C LEU A 123 -2.68 -8.55 3.72
N ALA A 124 -3.45 -7.65 4.34
CA ALA A 124 -4.91 -7.67 4.26
C ALA A 124 -5.40 -7.57 2.80
N VAL A 125 -4.69 -6.83 1.94
CA VAL A 125 -4.98 -6.77 0.50
C VAL A 125 -4.85 -8.15 -0.13
N THR A 126 -3.73 -8.85 0.12
CA THR A 126 -3.47 -10.18 -0.44
C THR A 126 -4.46 -11.25 0.05
N ASP A 127 -4.86 -11.18 1.32
CA ASP A 127 -5.86 -12.07 1.90
C ASP A 127 -7.24 -11.87 1.29
N ASN A 128 -7.62 -10.61 1.04
CA ASN A 128 -8.88 -10.28 0.40
C ASN A 128 -8.94 -10.78 -1.04
N VAL A 129 -7.85 -10.63 -1.79
CA VAL A 129 -7.72 -11.21 -3.15
C VAL A 129 -7.86 -12.73 -3.09
N THR A 130 -7.13 -13.39 -2.19
CA THR A 130 -7.20 -14.86 -2.00
C THR A 130 -8.64 -15.33 -1.77
N LYS A 131 -9.38 -14.67 -0.86
CA LYS A 131 -10.75 -15.02 -0.51
C LYS A 131 -11.69 -14.89 -1.72
N ARG A 132 -11.56 -13.81 -2.48
CA ARG A 132 -12.40 -13.54 -3.67
C ARG A 132 -12.12 -14.52 -4.79
N VAL A 133 -10.86 -14.75 -5.12
CA VAL A 133 -10.47 -15.73 -6.15
C VAL A 133 -10.94 -17.12 -5.75
N ARG A 134 -10.78 -17.50 -4.48
CA ARG A 134 -11.30 -18.79 -3.97
C ARG A 134 -12.82 -18.91 -4.13
N ALA A 135 -13.56 -17.86 -3.82
CA ALA A 135 -15.01 -17.84 -4.00
C ALA A 135 -15.39 -17.97 -5.49
N ALA A 136 -14.70 -17.26 -6.37
CA ALA A 136 -14.94 -17.29 -7.81
C ALA A 136 -14.65 -18.66 -8.43
N VAL A 137 -13.52 -19.29 -8.08
CA VAL A 137 -13.19 -20.64 -8.53
C VAL A 137 -14.20 -21.67 -8.02
N ARG A 138 -14.61 -21.60 -6.73
CA ARG A 138 -15.68 -22.48 -6.20
C ARG A 138 -16.98 -22.32 -6.97
N LYS A 139 -17.36 -21.08 -7.29
CA LYS A 139 -18.55 -20.79 -8.09
C LYS A 139 -18.41 -21.37 -9.51
N ALA A 140 -17.26 -21.21 -10.14
CA ALA A 140 -16.96 -21.79 -11.45
C ALA A 140 -17.14 -23.31 -11.46
N VAL A 141 -16.55 -24.04 -10.50
CA VAL A 141 -16.74 -25.50 -10.37
C VAL A 141 -18.22 -25.87 -10.21
N ALA A 142 -18.95 -25.16 -9.36
CA ALA A 142 -20.37 -25.46 -9.14
C ALA A 142 -21.20 -25.20 -10.41
N GLU A 143 -20.85 -24.18 -11.20
CA GLU A 143 -21.55 -23.82 -12.42
C GLU A 143 -21.22 -24.77 -13.58
N THR A 144 -19.98 -25.26 -13.70
CA THR A 144 -19.60 -26.31 -14.66
C THR A 144 -20.33 -27.62 -14.36
N MET A 145 -20.36 -28.07 -13.10
CA MET A 145 -21.09 -29.27 -12.70
C MET A 145 -22.60 -29.17 -13.00
N ARG A 146 -23.22 -28.03 -12.68
CA ARG A 146 -24.64 -27.79 -13.01
C ARG A 146 -24.88 -27.81 -14.52
N SER A 147 -23.98 -27.20 -15.31
CA SER A 147 -24.06 -27.22 -16.76
C SER A 147 -24.02 -28.65 -17.31
N GLN A 148 -23.10 -29.49 -16.80
CA GLN A 148 -22.97 -30.89 -17.21
C GLN A 148 -24.23 -31.71 -16.88
N MET A 149 -24.88 -31.46 -15.73
CA MET A 149 -26.15 -32.11 -15.36
C MET A 149 -27.33 -31.65 -16.24
N ALA A 150 -27.39 -30.36 -16.59
CA ALA A 150 -28.46 -29.79 -17.40
C ALA A 150 -28.39 -30.20 -18.89
N THR A 151 -27.20 -30.57 -19.38
CA THR A 151 -27.00 -31.03 -20.76
C THR A 151 -27.53 -32.44 -21.08
N GLY A 152 -28.34 -33.02 -20.19
CA GLY A 152 -29.11 -34.23 -20.44
C GLY A 152 -29.98 -34.11 -21.71
N VAL A 153 -29.61 -34.92 -22.71
CA VAL A 153 -30.35 -35.31 -23.91
C VAL A 153 -30.41 -34.33 -25.10
N ASN A 154 -30.91 -33.07 -25.07
CA ASN A 154 -31.25 -32.39 -26.37
C ASN A 154 -30.97 -30.87 -26.57
N GLY A 155 -30.25 -30.13 -25.71
CA GLY A 155 -30.02 -28.68 -25.88
C GLY A 155 -28.54 -28.27 -25.90
N ARG A 156 -27.79 -28.55 -26.98
CA ARG A 156 -26.40 -29.01 -26.82
C ARG A 156 -25.23 -28.07 -27.17
N ARG A 157 -25.40 -26.86 -27.71
CA ARG A 157 -24.23 -26.02 -28.12
C ARG A 157 -24.22 -24.56 -27.67
N THR A 158 -25.35 -23.85 -27.77
CA THR A 158 -25.42 -22.42 -27.40
C THR A 158 -25.41 -22.20 -25.89
N ILE A 159 -26.14 -23.03 -25.13
CA ILE A 159 -26.22 -22.94 -23.66
C ILE A 159 -24.84 -23.10 -23.01
N THR A 160 -24.01 -24.03 -23.51
CA THR A 160 -22.68 -24.30 -22.98
C THR A 160 -21.72 -23.14 -23.21
N ALA A 161 -21.71 -22.55 -24.41
CA ALA A 161 -20.82 -21.43 -24.73
C ALA A 161 -21.11 -20.19 -23.87
N ASP A 162 -22.39 -19.87 -23.66
CA ASP A 162 -22.81 -18.73 -22.84
C ASP A 162 -22.52 -18.93 -21.34
N VAL A 163 -22.73 -20.15 -20.82
CA VAL A 163 -22.36 -20.50 -19.44
C VAL A 163 -20.84 -20.38 -19.25
N LEU A 164 -20.05 -20.96 -20.16
CA LEU A 164 -18.58 -20.87 -20.10
C LEU A 164 -18.10 -19.41 -20.19
N LYS A 165 -18.75 -18.57 -21.01
CA LYS A 165 -18.46 -17.14 -21.09
C LYS A 165 -18.79 -16.41 -19.79
N ARG A 166 -19.91 -16.73 -19.12
CA ARG A 166 -20.25 -16.19 -17.80
C ARG A 166 -19.26 -16.60 -16.71
N ILE A 167 -18.80 -17.85 -16.75
CA ILE A 167 -17.78 -18.35 -15.82
C ILE A 167 -16.46 -17.62 -16.05
N ARG A 168 -16.00 -17.50 -17.30
CA ARG A 168 -14.79 -16.71 -17.65
C ARG A 168 -14.92 -15.27 -17.20
N LYS A 169 -16.07 -14.64 -17.43
CA LYS A 169 -16.34 -13.28 -16.97
C LYS A 169 -16.27 -13.20 -15.44
N THR A 170 -16.89 -14.12 -14.71
CA THR A 170 -16.86 -14.13 -13.24
C THR A 170 -15.44 -14.31 -12.70
N LEU A 171 -14.64 -15.18 -13.33
CA LEU A 171 -13.24 -15.37 -12.96
C LEU A 171 -12.40 -14.13 -13.27
N GLY A 172 -12.60 -13.51 -14.44
CA GLY A 172 -11.98 -12.24 -14.82
C GLY A 172 -12.35 -11.11 -13.88
N ASP A 173 -13.64 -10.88 -13.65
CA ASP A 173 -14.17 -9.84 -12.74
C ASP A 173 -13.70 -10.06 -11.28
N SER A 174 -13.41 -11.31 -10.88
CA SER A 174 -12.87 -11.61 -9.55
C SER A 174 -11.38 -11.28 -9.40
N ALA A 175 -10.65 -11.30 -10.51
CA ALA A 175 -9.30 -10.77 -10.61
C ALA A 175 -9.31 -9.24 -10.79
N ASP A 176 -10.39 -8.67 -11.33
CA ASP A 176 -10.59 -7.22 -11.52
C ASP A 176 -10.97 -6.50 -10.19
N ASN A 177 -10.03 -6.50 -9.26
CA ASN A 177 -9.43 -5.30 -8.65
C ASN A 177 -10.33 -4.17 -8.12
N ALA A 178 -11.35 -4.45 -7.31
CA ALA A 178 -11.98 -3.41 -6.47
C ALA A 178 -11.82 -3.70 -4.97
N ILE A 179 -10.83 -3.11 -4.30
CA ILE A 179 -10.83 -3.01 -2.83
C ILE A 179 -11.93 -2.02 -2.43
N ILE A 180 -12.72 -2.37 -1.43
CA ILE A 180 -13.69 -1.45 -0.83
C ILE A 180 -13.03 -0.88 0.41
N ASP A 181 -12.81 0.43 0.44
CA ASP A 181 -12.25 1.11 1.63
C ASP A 181 -13.30 1.23 2.74
N ALA A 182 -12.89 1.71 3.92
CA ALA A 182 -13.79 1.93 5.06
C ALA A 182 -14.93 2.94 4.74
N ALA A 183 -14.75 3.79 3.72
CA ALA A 183 -15.73 4.76 3.25
C ALA A 183 -16.63 4.24 2.11
N GLY A 184 -16.53 2.95 1.75
CA GLY A 184 -17.34 2.31 0.72
C GLY A 184 -16.92 2.59 -0.72
N ARG A 185 -15.79 3.25 -0.94
CA ARG A 185 -15.28 3.55 -2.29
C ARG A 185 -14.57 2.33 -2.88
N LYS A 186 -14.72 2.13 -4.20
CA LYS A 186 -14.05 1.05 -4.94
C LYS A 186 -12.73 1.55 -5.53
N TRP A 187 -11.62 0.94 -5.11
CA TRP A 187 -10.27 1.29 -5.55
C TRP A 187 -9.65 0.16 -6.36
N LYS A 188 -8.93 0.52 -7.43
CA LYS A 188 -7.96 -0.39 -8.04
C LYS A 188 -6.88 -0.71 -7.02
N ILE A 189 -6.46 -1.97 -6.93
CA ILE A 189 -5.48 -2.43 -5.93
C ILE A 189 -4.18 -1.63 -6.03
N GLU A 190 -3.69 -1.42 -7.25
CA GLU A 190 -2.50 -0.62 -7.53
C GLU A 190 -2.60 0.78 -6.92
N HIS A 191 -3.71 1.47 -7.16
CA HIS A 191 -3.93 2.82 -6.64
C HIS A 191 -4.09 2.85 -5.12
N TYR A 192 -4.71 1.82 -4.54
CA TYR A 192 -4.81 1.69 -3.10
C TYR A 192 -3.42 1.49 -2.46
N VAL A 193 -2.60 0.58 -3.00
CA VAL A 193 -1.24 0.32 -2.49
C VAL A 193 -0.35 1.56 -2.64
N ASP A 194 -0.44 2.26 -3.77
CA ASP A 194 0.25 3.52 -4.02
C ASP A 194 -0.06 4.57 -2.94
N VAL A 195 -1.34 4.85 -2.71
CA VAL A 195 -1.78 5.83 -1.71
C VAL A 195 -1.41 5.39 -0.28
N VAL A 196 -1.58 4.12 0.07
CA VAL A 196 -1.22 3.61 1.40
C VAL A 196 0.28 3.71 1.62
N ALA A 197 1.10 3.29 0.65
CA ALA A 197 2.55 3.35 0.76
C ALA A 197 3.03 4.81 0.88
N GLN A 198 2.53 5.71 0.02
CA GLN A 198 2.90 7.12 0.05
C GLN A 198 2.51 7.77 1.38
N THR A 199 1.30 7.49 1.88
CA THR A 199 0.80 8.03 3.15
C THR A 199 1.66 7.55 4.32
N LYS A 200 1.87 6.23 4.45
CA LYS A 200 2.66 5.66 5.54
C LYS A 200 4.12 6.16 5.54
N LEU A 201 4.72 6.34 4.36
CA LEU A 201 6.09 6.87 4.27
C LEU A 201 6.16 8.35 4.69
N MET A 202 5.17 9.14 4.31
CA MET A 202 5.09 10.54 4.74
C MET A 202 4.79 10.66 6.24
N ASP A 203 3.91 9.82 6.78
CA ASP A 203 3.59 9.79 8.21
C ASP A 203 4.83 9.44 9.04
N VAL A 204 5.54 8.36 8.68
CA VAL A 204 6.78 7.95 9.36
C VAL A 204 7.86 9.02 9.25
N HIS A 205 8.01 9.64 8.08
CA HIS A 205 8.97 10.74 7.88
C HIS A 205 8.66 11.92 8.82
N ASN A 206 7.39 12.32 8.88
CA ASN A 206 6.93 13.42 9.71
C ASN A 206 7.08 13.10 11.20
N GLU A 207 6.68 11.90 11.61
CA GLU A 207 6.79 11.43 13.00
C GLU A 207 8.26 11.38 13.44
N ALA A 208 9.16 10.85 12.60
CA ALA A 208 10.58 10.80 12.90
C ALA A 208 11.19 12.20 13.04
N THR A 209 10.78 13.13 12.18
CA THR A 209 11.16 14.55 12.21
C THR A 209 10.70 15.20 13.51
N ILE A 210 9.43 14.99 13.86
CA ILE A 210 8.76 15.49 15.06
C ILE A 210 9.47 15.01 16.33
N ASN A 211 9.72 13.71 16.43
CA ASN A 211 10.32 13.08 17.61
C ASN A 211 11.79 13.47 17.77
N GLU A 212 12.54 13.59 16.67
CA GLU A 212 13.93 14.06 16.72
C GLU A 212 14.02 15.50 17.22
N ALA A 213 13.13 16.38 16.74
CA ALA A 213 13.08 17.76 17.21
C ALA A 213 12.68 17.87 18.68
N LEU A 214 11.74 17.03 19.14
CA LEU A 214 11.37 16.98 20.56
C LEU A 214 12.54 16.51 21.43
N SER A 215 13.27 15.49 20.97
CA SER A 215 14.46 15.00 21.68
C SER A 215 15.57 16.04 21.77
N ARG A 216 15.50 17.12 20.96
CA ARG A 216 16.44 18.24 20.95
C ARG A 216 15.84 19.51 21.56
N GLU A 217 14.71 19.38 22.26
CA GLU A 217 14.03 20.45 22.98
C GLU A 217 13.63 21.64 22.09
N VAL A 218 13.32 21.37 20.82
CA VAL A 218 12.87 22.43 19.92
C VAL A 218 11.43 22.84 20.25
N LEU A 219 11.25 24.10 20.65
CA LEU A 219 10.00 24.65 21.20
C LEU A 219 9.09 25.29 20.14
N TYR A 220 9.66 25.67 19.00
CA TYR A 220 8.98 26.44 17.96
C TYR A 220 8.93 25.69 16.65
N ALA A 221 7.93 26.09 15.87
CA ALA A 221 7.56 25.34 14.71
C ALA A 221 6.89 26.26 13.68
N VAL A 222 7.23 26.14 12.40
CA VAL A 222 6.62 26.94 11.33
C VAL A 222 5.56 26.12 10.60
N VAL A 223 4.34 26.63 10.51
CA VAL A 223 3.32 25.93 9.71
C VAL A 223 3.71 26.00 8.24
N SER A 224 3.72 24.86 7.55
CA SER A 224 4.01 24.85 6.12
C SER A 224 2.96 25.63 5.32
N SER A 225 3.37 26.31 4.25
CA SER A 225 2.43 27.00 3.36
C SER A 225 2.15 26.12 2.15
N HIS A 226 0.89 25.77 1.96
CA HIS A 226 0.42 24.96 0.84
C HIS A 226 -1.00 25.31 0.40
N GLY A 227 -1.54 26.46 0.84
CA GLY A 227 -2.90 26.88 0.50
C GLY A 227 -3.97 26.03 1.16
N ALA A 228 -3.85 25.79 2.46
CA ALA A 228 -4.86 25.10 3.25
C ALA A 228 -6.23 25.78 3.11
N SER A 229 -7.31 24.99 3.08
CA SER A 229 -8.69 25.47 3.00
C SER A 229 -9.36 25.61 4.37
N ASP A 230 -8.76 25.01 5.41
CA ASP A 230 -9.25 24.99 6.78
C ASP A 230 -8.68 26.15 7.63
N ALA A 231 -8.87 26.09 8.95
CA ALA A 231 -8.38 27.10 9.88
C ALA A 231 -6.85 27.30 9.82
N CYS A 232 -6.09 26.32 9.31
CA CYS A 232 -4.63 26.40 9.18
C CYS A 232 -4.17 27.41 8.13
N ARG A 233 -5.06 27.82 7.21
CA ARG A 233 -4.78 28.87 6.22
C ARG A 233 -4.28 30.18 6.85
N TYR A 234 -4.73 30.48 8.07
CA TYR A 234 -4.35 31.71 8.79
C TYR A 234 -3.01 31.62 9.51
N HIS A 235 -2.47 30.40 9.64
CA HIS A 235 -1.24 30.13 10.38
C HIS A 235 -0.09 29.74 9.45
N GLU A 236 -0.31 29.57 8.15
CA GLU A 236 0.74 29.26 7.18
C GLU A 236 1.90 30.26 7.24
N GLY A 237 3.13 29.73 7.29
CA GLY A 237 4.35 30.53 7.36
C GLY A 237 4.61 31.19 8.72
N ARG A 238 3.72 31.03 9.71
CA ARG A 238 3.92 31.59 11.05
C ARG A 238 4.66 30.61 11.95
N GLU A 239 5.54 31.17 12.79
CA GLU A 239 6.10 30.49 13.95
C GLU A 239 5.02 30.37 15.02
N ILE A 240 4.68 29.15 15.39
CA ILE A 240 3.74 28.86 16.47
C ILE A 240 4.43 28.07 17.58
N PRO A 241 4.09 28.32 18.86
CA PRO A 241 4.50 27.44 19.94
C PRO A 241 3.85 26.07 19.70
N ARG A 242 4.65 25.00 19.78
CA ARG A 242 4.25 23.65 19.37
C ARG A 242 3.10 23.02 20.18
N LYS A 243 2.60 23.70 21.22
CA LYS A 243 1.43 23.25 22.01
C LYS A 243 0.14 23.25 21.19
N ASP A 244 0.07 24.04 20.11
CA ASP A 244 -1.08 24.12 19.21
C ASP A 244 -0.96 23.08 18.08
N ARG A 245 -1.38 21.84 18.36
CA ARG A 245 -1.26 20.68 17.45
C ARG A 245 -2.28 20.65 16.29
N ALA A 246 -3.10 21.68 16.11
CA ALA A 246 -4.24 21.63 15.18
C ALA A 246 -3.84 21.66 13.69
N CYS A 247 -2.61 22.07 13.35
CA CYS A 247 -2.13 22.17 11.96
C CYS A 247 -0.99 21.18 11.70
N PHE A 248 -1.29 20.11 10.94
CA PHE A 248 -0.48 18.88 10.89
C PHE A 248 0.84 18.96 10.08
N PHE A 249 1.18 20.10 9.49
CA PHE A 249 2.46 20.26 8.77
C PHE A 249 3.35 21.27 9.45
N ILE A 250 4.08 20.76 10.44
CA ILE A 250 4.91 21.54 11.35
C ILE A 250 6.38 21.46 10.89
N LYS A 251 6.92 22.57 10.37
CA LYS A 251 8.37 22.81 10.22
C LYS A 251 8.96 23.08 11.60
N ILE A 252 10.23 22.79 11.80
CA ILE A 252 10.93 22.98 13.08
C ILE A 252 11.78 24.24 12.99
N VAL A 253 11.75 25.11 14.01
CA VAL A 253 12.56 26.35 14.13
C VAL A 253 13.49 26.28 15.32
#